data_AF-A0A1G1GUZ2-F1
#
_entry.id   AF-A0A1G1GUZ2-F1
#
_cell.length_a   1.000
_cell.length_b   1.000
_cell.length_c   1.000
_cell.angle_alpha   90.00
_cell.angle_beta   90.00
_cell.angle_gamma   90.00
#
_symmetry.space_group_name_H-M   'P 1'
#
loop_
_entity.id
_entity.type
_entity.pdbx_description
1 polymer ?
#
loop_
_entity_poly.entity_id
_entity_poly.type
_entity_poly.pdbx_seq_one_letter_code
_entity_poly.pdbx_strand_id
1 'polypeptide(L)'
;MKNAIRFFKVQNVRRAVQAAFLLLFLFLFIQTESKGSDELGYPVRLFLDFDPLILVTTLLSAHAVAKAFALSLVTIMITVVLGRVFCGWVCPLGTLNNLVGSIRPRRPAVTYAPWYRVKYYLLIGTLASALFSLQPAGIMDPLSLLIRSFSVSVYPLFNYTVRSVFDTIFRIDPLGLASLTEPVYSVLKKTVLSFEQASYRQGVFIGMVFFTVLGLNLVEKRFWCKYLCPLGAFLGLLSRRSLLKRTVSEGCTSCGACAAVCQGNASPEAKERWRDAECMVCRNCDDICPQNAVSFGFSPRRKAAGLDLGRRRVIGSALSGIAAVPLLRAVPLVKTGAQDPLLLRPPGSLEEKEFLKRCVRCGECMKVCTTNGLQPTLLEAGVEGIWSPLLVPRIGYCEYRCTLCGQVCPTGAIKKLKLEEKIKVRIGLAMIDKGRCLPWAHARPCIVCEEVCPTSKKAIWFESAKVRDRQGKPLMVKQPYVDLELCIGCGICEAKCPVLGRPAISVTSVGESRSRENQLLIPGTEAGY
;
A
#
# COMPACT_ATOMS: atom_id res chain seq x y z
N MET A 1 -37.25 -15.42 -35.08
CA MET A 1 -37.16 -15.80 -33.65
C MET A 1 -35.78 -15.54 -32.98
N LYS A 2 -35.02 -14.48 -33.34
CA LYS A 2 -33.71 -14.17 -32.71
C LYS A 2 -33.57 -12.73 -32.18
N ASN A 3 -34.67 -12.01 -31.98
CA ASN A 3 -34.65 -10.61 -31.54
C ASN A 3 -35.27 -10.36 -30.14
N ALA A 4 -35.75 -11.39 -29.43
CA ALA A 4 -36.53 -11.20 -28.19
C ALA A 4 -35.80 -11.57 -26.87
N ILE A 5 -34.54 -12.04 -26.89
CA ILE A 5 -33.82 -12.46 -25.66
C ILE A 5 -32.40 -11.86 -25.62
N ARG A 6 -32.30 -10.53 -25.67
CA ARG A 6 -31.06 -9.82 -25.26
C ARG A 6 -31.34 -8.76 -24.18
N PHE A 7 -32.31 -9.05 -23.31
CA PHE A 7 -32.63 -8.21 -22.15
C PHE A 7 -31.47 -8.14 -21.13
N PHE A 8 -30.57 -9.13 -21.14
CA PHE A 8 -29.31 -9.10 -20.39
C PHE A 8 -28.12 -8.76 -21.29
N LYS A 9 -27.85 -7.45 -21.49
CA LYS A 9 -26.56 -7.01 -22.05
C LYS A 9 -25.43 -7.43 -21.12
N VAL A 10 -24.41 -8.11 -21.65
CA VAL A 10 -23.26 -8.59 -20.85
C VAL A 10 -22.53 -7.42 -20.19
N GLN A 11 -22.57 -6.24 -20.81
CA GLN A 11 -22.11 -4.99 -20.22
C GLN A 11 -22.74 -4.67 -18.85
N ASN A 12 -24.04 -4.96 -18.64
CA ASN A 12 -24.72 -4.69 -17.37
C ASN A 12 -24.24 -5.67 -16.28
N VAL A 13 -24.11 -6.95 -16.63
CA VAL A 13 -23.52 -7.96 -15.74
C VAL A 13 -22.10 -7.56 -15.34
N ARG A 14 -21.28 -7.13 -16.31
CA ARG A 14 -19.92 -6.64 -16.03
C ARG A 14 -19.91 -5.46 -15.07
N ARG A 15 -20.80 -4.47 -15.26
CA ARG A 15 -20.90 -3.30 -14.37
C ARG A 15 -21.33 -3.71 -12.96
N ALA A 16 -22.28 -4.65 -12.83
CA ALA A 16 -22.71 -5.18 -11.55
C ALA A 16 -21.56 -5.91 -10.83
N VAL A 17 -20.81 -6.77 -11.53
CA VAL A 17 -19.64 -7.46 -10.98
C VAL A 17 -18.54 -6.46 -10.57
N GLN A 18 -18.26 -5.46 -11.40
CA GLN A 18 -17.29 -4.41 -11.09
C GLN A 18 -17.69 -3.60 -9.84
N ALA A 19 -18.97 -3.26 -9.71
CA ALA A 19 -19.49 -2.58 -8.54
C ALA A 19 -19.41 -3.47 -7.29
N ALA A 20 -19.78 -4.75 -7.39
CA ALA A 20 -19.70 -5.70 -6.30
C ALA A 20 -18.26 -5.87 -5.77
N PHE A 21 -17.27 -6.05 -6.65
CA PHE A 21 -15.87 -6.15 -6.23
C PHE A 21 -15.29 -4.84 -5.69
N LEU A 22 -15.72 -3.68 -6.22
CA LEU A 22 -15.31 -2.39 -5.67
C LEU A 22 -15.91 -2.17 -4.27
N LEU A 23 -17.18 -2.52 -4.07
CA LEU A 23 -17.83 -2.45 -2.77
C LEU A 23 -17.20 -3.44 -1.77
N LEU A 24 -16.88 -4.66 -2.22
CA LEU A 24 -16.15 -5.64 -1.42
C LEU A 24 -14.77 -5.11 -1.02
N PHE A 25 -14.05 -4.47 -1.96
CA PHE A 25 -12.78 -3.82 -1.66
C PHE A 25 -12.94 -2.72 -0.61
N LEU A 26 -13.90 -1.81 -0.78
CA LEU A 26 -14.15 -0.73 0.18
C LEU A 26 -14.57 -1.28 1.55
N PHE A 27 -15.39 -2.33 1.58
CA PHE A 27 -15.78 -3.01 2.81
C PHE A 27 -14.57 -3.61 3.53
N LEU A 28 -13.80 -4.48 2.87
CA LEU A 28 -12.60 -5.09 3.46
C LEU A 28 -11.57 -4.04 3.87
N PHE A 29 -11.41 -2.99 3.06
CA PHE A 29 -10.59 -1.85 3.39
C PHE A 29 -11.06 -1.25 4.72
N ILE A 30 -12.33 -0.83 4.87
CA ILE A 30 -12.84 -0.28 6.13
C ILE A 30 -12.64 -1.26 7.31
N GLN A 31 -12.85 -2.56 7.11
CA GLN A 31 -12.60 -3.58 8.15
C GLN A 31 -11.12 -3.79 8.52
N THR A 32 -10.19 -3.13 7.84
CA THR A 32 -8.75 -3.15 8.18
C THR A 32 -8.43 -2.25 9.38
N GLU A 33 -9.38 -1.45 9.86
CA GLU A 33 -9.23 -0.69 11.09
C GLU A 33 -9.54 -1.55 12.33
N SER A 34 -8.81 -1.35 13.44
CA SER A 34 -9.11 -2.03 14.69
C SER A 34 -10.40 -1.49 15.30
N LYS A 35 -11.33 -2.38 15.62
CA LYS A 35 -12.57 -2.06 16.36
C LYS A 35 -12.44 -2.32 17.86
N GLY A 36 -11.23 -2.23 18.40
CA GLY A 36 -10.92 -2.50 19.81
C GLY A 36 -10.49 -3.94 20.10
N SER A 37 -10.41 -4.81 19.09
CA SER A 37 -9.80 -6.14 19.19
C SER A 37 -8.38 -6.16 18.62
N ASP A 38 -7.51 -7.03 19.16
CA ASP A 38 -6.15 -7.27 18.63
C ASP A 38 -6.12 -8.34 17.52
N GLU A 39 -7.28 -8.79 17.04
CA GLU A 39 -7.39 -9.69 15.91
C GLU A 39 -8.37 -9.14 14.88
N LEU A 40 -7.99 -9.27 13.61
CA LEU A 40 -8.84 -8.91 12.47
C LEU A 40 -9.77 -10.06 12.13
N GLY A 41 -11.08 -9.83 12.23
CA GLY A 41 -12.12 -10.85 11.95
C GLY A 41 -12.36 -11.13 10.46
N TYR A 42 -11.71 -10.40 9.56
CA TYR A 42 -11.92 -10.50 8.11
C TYR A 42 -10.60 -10.68 7.35
N PRO A 43 -10.62 -11.33 6.17
CA PRO A 43 -9.44 -11.49 5.32
C PRO A 43 -9.13 -10.18 4.58
N VAL A 44 -8.61 -9.18 5.29
CA VAL A 44 -8.38 -7.83 4.73
C VAL A 44 -7.32 -7.78 3.62
N ARG A 45 -6.40 -8.75 3.59
CA ARG A 45 -5.33 -8.86 2.59
C ARG A 45 -5.78 -9.49 1.26
N LEU A 46 -7.05 -9.92 1.15
CA LEU A 46 -7.55 -10.75 0.05
C LEU A 46 -7.11 -10.26 -1.33
N PHE A 47 -7.28 -8.97 -1.63
CA PHE A 47 -6.93 -8.41 -2.94
C PHE A 47 -5.43 -8.48 -3.24
N LEU A 48 -4.56 -8.25 -2.25
CA LEU A 48 -3.11 -8.35 -2.41
C LEU A 48 -2.66 -9.81 -2.53
N ASP A 49 -3.32 -10.73 -1.82
CA ASP A 49 -3.02 -12.16 -1.90
C ASP A 49 -3.38 -12.77 -3.26
N PHE A 50 -4.35 -12.17 -3.98
CA PHE A 50 -4.69 -12.52 -5.36
C PHE A 50 -3.78 -11.88 -6.42
N ASP A 51 -2.78 -11.08 -6.03
CA ASP A 51 -1.89 -10.38 -6.96
C ASP A 51 -0.70 -11.25 -7.40
N PRO A 52 -0.67 -11.74 -8.66
CA PRO A 52 0.43 -12.58 -9.11
C PRO A 52 1.71 -11.80 -9.43
N LEU A 53 1.66 -10.49 -9.65
CA LEU A 53 2.87 -9.70 -9.84
C LEU A 53 3.63 -9.60 -8.51
N ILE A 54 2.92 -9.39 -7.40
CA ILE A 54 3.53 -9.38 -6.07
C ILE A 54 4.15 -10.74 -5.74
N LEU A 55 3.47 -11.85 -6.03
CA LEU A 55 4.03 -13.20 -5.85
C LEU A 55 5.35 -13.34 -6.61
N VAL A 56 5.35 -13.10 -7.93
CA VAL A 56 6.53 -13.33 -8.77
C VAL A 56 7.68 -12.41 -8.37
N THR A 57 7.42 -11.13 -8.13
CA THR A 57 8.47 -10.19 -7.75
C THR A 57 9.06 -10.50 -6.37
N THR A 58 8.23 -10.89 -5.40
CA THR A 58 8.70 -11.29 -4.05
C THR A 58 9.50 -12.60 -4.10
N LEU A 59 9.07 -13.56 -4.92
CA LEU A 59 9.83 -14.79 -5.15
C LEU A 59 11.20 -14.49 -5.75
N LEU A 60 11.28 -13.59 -6.73
CA LEU A 60 12.55 -13.20 -7.37
C LEU A 60 13.46 -12.40 -6.43
N SER A 61 12.91 -11.45 -5.67
CA SER A 61 13.69 -10.54 -4.83
C SER A 61 14.17 -11.17 -3.53
N ALA A 62 13.32 -11.96 -2.88
CA ALA A 62 13.54 -12.50 -1.54
C ALA A 62 13.74 -14.02 -1.52
N HIS A 63 13.60 -14.72 -2.65
CA HIS A 63 13.65 -16.19 -2.74
C HIS A 63 12.71 -16.87 -1.74
N ALA A 64 11.61 -16.21 -1.41
CA ALA A 64 10.67 -16.64 -0.38
C ALA A 64 9.23 -16.56 -0.91
N VAL A 65 8.46 -17.62 -0.64
CA VAL A 65 7.02 -17.67 -0.96
C VAL A 65 6.25 -17.76 0.34
N ALA A 66 5.48 -16.72 0.66
CA ALA A 66 4.51 -16.81 1.74
C ALA A 66 3.38 -17.76 1.34
N LYS A 67 2.90 -18.60 2.29
CA LYS A 67 1.77 -19.52 2.07
C LYS A 67 0.51 -18.80 1.55
N ALA A 68 0.34 -17.52 1.89
CA ALA A 68 -0.77 -16.67 1.47
C ALA A 68 -0.86 -16.45 -0.05
N PHE A 69 0.23 -16.62 -0.80
CA PHE A 69 0.22 -16.42 -2.26
C PHE A 69 -0.40 -17.55 -3.07
N ALA A 70 -0.86 -18.64 -2.44
CA ALA A 70 -1.61 -19.69 -3.12
C ALA A 70 -2.82 -19.13 -3.90
N LEU A 71 -3.45 -18.05 -3.39
CA LEU A 71 -4.57 -17.37 -4.05
C LEU A 71 -4.18 -16.71 -5.37
N SER A 72 -2.97 -16.16 -5.50
CA SER A 72 -2.51 -15.56 -6.75
C SER A 72 -2.35 -16.58 -7.90
N LEU A 73 -2.11 -17.86 -7.58
CA LEU A 73 -2.12 -18.95 -8.58
C LEU A 73 -3.50 -19.14 -9.20
N VAL A 74 -4.58 -18.89 -8.43
CA VAL A 74 -5.95 -18.90 -8.94
C VAL A 74 -6.13 -17.80 -9.98
N THR A 75 -5.62 -16.59 -9.73
CA THR A 75 -5.64 -15.49 -10.73
C THR A 75 -4.89 -15.87 -12.01
N ILE A 76 -3.74 -16.53 -11.89
CA ILE A 76 -2.96 -17.02 -13.04
C ILE A 76 -3.78 -18.07 -13.82
N MET A 77 -4.34 -19.06 -13.13
CA MET A 77 -5.15 -20.13 -13.73
C MET A 77 -6.37 -19.56 -14.46
N ILE A 78 -7.13 -18.68 -13.80
CA ILE A 78 -8.26 -17.98 -14.40
C ILE A 78 -7.80 -17.19 -15.63
N THR A 79 -6.62 -16.57 -15.59
CA THR A 79 -6.10 -15.78 -16.71
C THR A 79 -5.72 -16.65 -17.91
N VAL A 80 -5.17 -17.84 -17.66
CA VAL A 80 -4.85 -18.82 -18.71
C VAL A 80 -6.14 -19.43 -19.29
N VAL A 81 -7.20 -19.60 -18.51
CA VAL A 81 -8.45 -20.16 -19.04
C VAL A 81 -9.29 -19.09 -19.75
N LEU A 82 -9.57 -17.97 -19.07
CA LEU A 82 -10.55 -16.97 -19.50
C LEU A 82 -9.92 -15.70 -20.10
N GLY A 83 -8.59 -15.59 -20.13
CA GLY A 83 -7.90 -14.36 -20.52
C GLY A 83 -7.87 -13.32 -19.39
N ARG A 84 -7.61 -12.05 -19.68
CA ARG A 84 -7.43 -10.99 -18.65
C ARG A 84 -8.74 -10.50 -18.01
N VAL A 85 -9.61 -11.42 -17.60
CA VAL A 85 -10.89 -11.14 -16.95
C VAL A 85 -10.69 -10.34 -15.66
N PHE A 86 -9.62 -10.60 -14.90
CA PHE A 86 -9.32 -9.86 -13.67
C PHE A 86 -9.27 -8.34 -13.90
N CYS A 87 -8.54 -7.86 -14.92
CA CYS A 87 -8.45 -6.43 -15.26
C CYS A 87 -9.78 -5.84 -15.76
N GLY A 88 -10.65 -6.66 -16.34
CA GLY A 88 -11.94 -6.25 -16.90
C GLY A 88 -13.07 -6.20 -15.87
N TRP A 89 -13.05 -7.10 -14.89
CA TRP A 89 -14.21 -7.45 -14.07
C TRP A 89 -13.97 -7.33 -12.56
N VAL A 90 -12.76 -7.63 -12.08
CA VAL A 90 -12.46 -7.80 -10.64
C VAL A 90 -11.64 -6.63 -10.08
N CYS A 91 -10.65 -6.14 -10.82
CA CYS A 91 -9.69 -5.16 -10.33
C CYS A 91 -10.35 -3.82 -9.90
N PRO A 92 -10.25 -3.42 -8.62
CA PRO A 92 -10.89 -2.21 -8.11
C PRO A 92 -10.32 -0.94 -8.75
N LEU A 93 -8.99 -0.84 -8.95
CA LEU A 93 -8.38 0.29 -9.66
C LEU A 93 -8.86 0.38 -11.11
N GLY A 94 -9.04 -0.77 -11.78
CA GLY A 94 -9.59 -0.83 -13.14
C GLY A 94 -11.03 -0.33 -13.21
N THR A 95 -11.84 -0.60 -12.19
CA THR A 95 -13.19 -0.08 -12.05
C THR A 95 -13.20 1.43 -11.80
N LEU A 96 -12.36 1.94 -10.89
CA LEU A 96 -12.22 3.39 -10.65
C LEU A 96 -11.79 4.14 -11.91
N ASN A 97 -10.78 3.64 -12.61
CA ASN A 97 -10.32 4.22 -13.89
C ASN A 97 -11.43 4.23 -14.95
N ASN A 98 -12.26 3.18 -15.00
CA ASN A 98 -13.40 3.12 -15.91
C ASN A 98 -14.51 4.12 -15.52
N LEU A 99 -14.74 4.32 -14.23
CA LEU A 99 -15.72 5.26 -13.70
C LEU A 99 -15.31 6.70 -14.02
N VAL A 100 -14.08 7.11 -13.67
CA VAL A 100 -13.57 8.45 -13.97
C VAL A 100 -13.53 8.70 -15.48
N GLY A 101 -13.05 7.73 -16.27
CA GLY A 101 -13.04 7.85 -17.71
C GLY A 101 -14.44 7.92 -18.35
N SER A 102 -15.51 7.53 -17.64
CA SER A 102 -16.88 7.61 -18.16
C SER A 102 -17.51 9.01 -18.07
N ILE A 103 -16.90 9.92 -17.31
CA ILE A 103 -17.36 11.31 -17.14
C ILE A 103 -17.31 12.09 -18.48
N ARG A 104 -16.34 11.77 -19.35
CA ARG A 104 -16.17 12.45 -20.64
C ARG A 104 -16.93 11.74 -21.79
N PRO A 105 -17.58 12.48 -22.71
CA PRO A 105 -18.20 11.89 -23.89
C PRO A 105 -17.21 11.11 -24.75
N ARG A 106 -17.75 10.11 -25.48
CA ARG A 106 -16.96 9.23 -26.36
C ARG A 106 -16.28 10.07 -27.44
N ARG A 107 -14.94 10.10 -27.43
CA ARG A 107 -14.16 10.65 -28.55
C ARG A 107 -14.08 9.62 -29.69
N PRO A 108 -14.05 10.06 -30.96
CA PRO A 108 -13.80 9.17 -32.10
C PRO A 108 -12.45 8.45 -31.95
N ALA A 109 -12.33 7.32 -32.65
CA ALA A 109 -11.21 6.39 -32.52
C ALA A 109 -9.86 7.11 -32.67
N VAL A 110 -9.05 7.07 -31.62
CA VAL A 110 -7.70 7.62 -31.60
C VAL A 110 -6.77 6.66 -32.35
N THR A 111 -5.89 7.21 -33.17
CA THR A 111 -4.78 6.50 -33.80
C THR A 111 -4.03 5.68 -32.75
N TYR A 112 -3.85 4.38 -32.98
CA TYR A 112 -3.20 3.47 -32.03
C TYR A 112 -1.71 3.79 -31.89
N ALA A 113 -1.36 4.79 -31.09
CA ALA A 113 0.02 5.05 -30.72
C ALA A 113 0.61 3.79 -30.04
N PRO A 114 1.86 3.40 -30.34
CA PRO A 114 2.46 2.17 -29.82
C PRO A 114 2.82 2.24 -28.32
N TRP A 115 2.24 3.16 -27.56
CA TRP A 115 2.48 3.34 -26.12
C TRP A 115 2.06 2.16 -25.26
N TYR A 116 1.22 1.25 -25.76
CA TYR A 116 0.90 -0.01 -25.06
C TYR A 116 2.16 -0.84 -24.72
N ARG A 117 3.28 -0.61 -25.42
CA ARG A 117 4.58 -1.26 -25.16
C ARG A 117 5.21 -0.83 -23.83
N VAL A 118 4.91 0.38 -23.33
CA VAL A 118 5.55 0.97 -22.13
C VAL A 118 5.37 0.09 -20.89
N LYS A 119 4.15 -0.36 -20.60
CA LYS A 119 3.90 -1.29 -19.47
C LYS A 119 4.68 -2.61 -19.55
N TYR A 120 5.01 -3.08 -20.76
CA TYR A 120 5.83 -4.28 -20.93
C TYR A 120 7.28 -3.99 -20.60
N TYR A 121 7.80 -2.83 -21.00
CA TYR A 121 9.12 -2.37 -20.56
C TYR A 121 9.15 -2.17 -19.03
N LEU A 122 8.14 -1.52 -18.45
CA LEU A 122 8.04 -1.40 -16.98
C LEU A 122 8.02 -2.76 -16.27
N LEU A 123 7.29 -3.74 -16.82
CA LEU A 123 7.29 -5.12 -16.31
C LEU A 123 8.68 -5.76 -16.43
N ILE A 124 9.33 -5.68 -17.59
CA ILE A 124 10.67 -6.27 -17.81
C ILE A 124 11.68 -5.63 -16.85
N GLY A 125 11.69 -4.30 -16.72
CA GLY A 125 12.56 -3.60 -15.79
C GLY A 125 12.29 -3.99 -14.33
N THR A 126 11.02 -4.12 -13.94
CA THR A 126 10.60 -4.56 -12.60
C THR A 126 11.06 -5.99 -12.29
N LEU A 127 10.91 -6.92 -13.23
CA LEU A 127 11.34 -8.32 -13.05
C LEU A 127 12.87 -8.43 -13.04
N ALA A 128 13.54 -7.67 -13.92
CA ALA A 128 14.99 -7.62 -13.96
C ALA A 128 15.56 -7.07 -12.66
N SER A 129 15.03 -5.97 -12.12
CA SER A 129 15.48 -5.44 -10.83
C SER A 129 15.14 -6.38 -9.66
N ALA A 130 13.98 -7.05 -9.69
CA ALA A 130 13.60 -8.03 -8.68
C ALA A 130 14.58 -9.20 -8.63
N LEU A 131 15.06 -9.69 -9.78
CA LEU A 131 16.09 -10.72 -9.83
C LEU A 131 17.38 -10.31 -9.12
N PHE A 132 17.72 -9.02 -9.13
CA PHE A 132 18.88 -8.46 -8.43
C PHE A 132 18.52 -7.88 -7.05
N SER A 133 17.51 -8.46 -6.38
CA SER A 133 17.09 -8.16 -5.01
C SER A 133 16.50 -6.76 -4.74
N LEU A 134 16.08 -6.03 -5.77
CA LEU A 134 15.35 -4.77 -5.61
C LEU A 134 13.85 -5.00 -5.82
N GLN A 135 13.00 -4.60 -4.89
CA GLN A 135 11.55 -4.83 -4.97
C GLN A 135 10.78 -3.55 -5.37
N PRO A 136 10.72 -3.14 -6.66
CA PRO A 136 10.01 -1.91 -7.05
C PRO A 136 8.50 -2.12 -7.24
N ALA A 137 8.02 -3.37 -7.11
CA ALA A 137 6.61 -3.71 -7.28
C ALA A 137 5.70 -2.79 -6.46
N GLY A 138 6.10 -2.40 -5.24
CA GLY A 138 5.30 -1.53 -4.39
C GLY A 138 5.00 -0.13 -4.94
N ILE A 139 5.77 0.36 -5.92
CA ILE A 139 5.52 1.66 -6.56
C ILE A 139 4.61 1.48 -7.79
N MET A 140 4.83 0.42 -8.56
CA MET A 140 4.23 0.23 -9.89
C MET A 140 3.01 -0.69 -9.88
N ASP A 141 2.80 -1.45 -8.82
CA ASP A 141 1.68 -2.36 -8.68
C ASP A 141 0.35 -1.60 -8.47
N PRO A 142 -0.70 -1.86 -9.28
CA PRO A 142 -1.96 -1.15 -9.15
C PRO A 142 -2.66 -1.34 -7.80
N LEU A 143 -2.56 -2.51 -7.16
CA LEU A 143 -3.27 -2.77 -5.90
C LEU A 143 -2.53 -2.12 -4.72
N SER A 144 -1.21 -2.21 -4.70
CA SER A 144 -0.35 -1.53 -3.72
C SER A 144 -0.49 -0.01 -3.83
N LEU A 145 -0.53 0.53 -5.06
CA LEU A 145 -0.80 1.95 -5.31
C LEU A 145 -2.18 2.37 -4.78
N LEU A 146 -3.22 1.58 -5.10
CA LEU A 146 -4.59 1.86 -4.68
C LEU A 146 -4.71 1.88 -3.16
N ILE A 147 -4.27 0.79 -2.50
CA ILE A 147 -4.40 0.64 -1.05
C ILE A 147 -3.58 1.71 -0.33
N ARG A 148 -2.32 1.96 -0.75
CA ARG A 148 -1.49 2.99 -0.11
C ARG A 148 -2.16 4.37 -0.20
N SER A 149 -2.63 4.73 -1.39
CA SER A 149 -3.26 6.04 -1.60
C SER A 149 -4.56 6.18 -0.82
N PHE A 150 -5.33 5.09 -0.69
CA PHE A 150 -6.52 5.07 0.14
C PHE A 150 -6.18 5.20 1.62
N SER A 151 -5.21 4.44 2.13
CA SER A 151 -4.79 4.45 3.54
C SER A 151 -4.20 5.78 3.98
N VAL A 152 -3.32 6.36 3.16
CA VAL A 152 -2.47 7.48 3.56
C VAL A 152 -3.06 8.84 3.15
N SER A 153 -3.98 8.87 2.19
CA SER A 153 -4.50 10.12 1.61
C SER A 153 -6.03 10.16 1.56
N VAL A 154 -6.67 9.27 0.80
CA VAL A 154 -8.12 9.37 0.49
C VAL A 154 -8.98 9.18 1.73
N TYR A 155 -8.71 8.15 2.55
CA TYR A 155 -9.51 7.85 3.73
C TYR A 155 -9.32 8.88 4.85
N PRO A 156 -8.09 9.32 5.21
CA PRO A 156 -7.90 10.44 6.13
C PRO A 156 -8.59 11.73 5.69
N LEU A 157 -8.52 12.08 4.40
CA LEU A 157 -9.19 13.25 3.83
C LEU A 157 -10.71 13.11 3.91
N PHE A 158 -11.26 11.94 3.57
CA PHE A 158 -12.68 11.65 3.70
C PHE A 158 -13.15 11.80 5.16
N ASN A 159 -12.44 11.20 6.12
CA ASN A 159 -12.75 11.31 7.54
C ASN A 159 -12.75 12.78 8.00
N TYR A 160 -11.70 13.53 7.65
CA TYR A 160 -11.58 14.94 8.02
C TYR A 160 -12.72 15.78 7.42
N THR A 161 -13.04 15.56 6.15
CA THR A 161 -14.08 16.31 5.42
C THR A 161 -15.44 16.02 6.03
N VAL A 162 -15.78 14.75 6.24
CA VAL A 162 -17.06 14.36 6.82
C VAL A 162 -17.21 14.94 8.23
N ARG A 163 -16.21 14.77 9.10
CA ARG A 163 -16.23 15.35 10.46
C ARG A 163 -16.39 16.88 10.42
N SER A 164 -15.62 17.57 9.58
CA SER A 164 -15.69 19.03 9.45
C SER A 164 -17.05 19.52 8.95
N VAL A 165 -17.68 18.81 8.00
CA VAL A 165 -19.02 19.14 7.49
C VAL A 165 -20.05 18.97 8.60
N PHE A 166 -20.06 17.84 9.32
CA PHE A 166 -20.99 17.63 10.43
C PHE A 166 -20.76 18.65 11.55
N ASP A 167 -19.52 18.89 11.96
CA ASP A 167 -19.18 19.89 12.99
C ASP A 167 -19.64 21.31 12.60
N THR A 168 -19.57 21.65 11.30
CA THR A 168 -20.04 22.94 10.79
C THR A 168 -21.57 23.03 10.82
N ILE A 169 -22.27 21.95 10.42
CA ILE A 169 -23.75 21.87 10.50
C ILE A 169 -24.20 22.05 11.95
N PHE A 170 -23.55 21.39 12.91
CA PHE A 170 -23.86 21.52 14.33
C PHE A 170 -23.60 22.92 14.89
N ARG A 171 -22.62 23.67 14.35
CA ARG A 171 -22.28 25.02 14.81
C ARG A 171 -23.19 26.11 14.27
N ILE A 172 -23.60 26.01 13.01
CA ILE A 172 -24.39 27.06 12.34
C ILE A 172 -25.89 26.89 12.67
N ASP A 173 -26.34 25.65 12.89
CA ASP A 173 -27.74 25.23 13.10
C ASP A 173 -28.78 26.11 12.40
N PRO A 174 -28.72 26.26 11.06
CA PRO A 174 -29.52 27.28 10.37
C PRO A 174 -31.02 26.97 10.34
N LEU A 175 -31.47 25.76 10.71
CA LEU A 175 -32.85 25.29 10.53
C LEU A 175 -33.24 24.06 11.39
N GLY A 176 -32.53 23.75 12.48
CA GLY A 176 -32.78 22.54 13.28
C GLY A 176 -32.30 21.24 12.61
N LEU A 177 -31.52 21.35 11.53
CA LEU A 177 -30.94 20.25 10.76
C LEU A 177 -30.03 19.35 11.59
N ALA A 178 -29.45 19.86 12.68
CA ALA A 178 -28.64 19.10 13.62
C ALA A 178 -29.36 17.83 14.11
N SER A 179 -30.65 17.95 14.41
CA SER A 179 -31.50 16.83 14.89
C SER A 179 -31.70 15.73 13.85
N LEU A 180 -31.73 16.09 12.55
CA LEU A 180 -31.88 15.15 11.44
C LEU A 180 -30.55 14.48 11.06
N THR A 181 -29.44 15.17 11.25
CA THR A 181 -28.10 14.69 10.86
C THR A 181 -27.42 13.83 11.92
N GLU A 182 -27.79 13.95 13.20
CA GLU A 182 -27.18 13.21 14.30
C GLU A 182 -27.30 11.67 14.17
N PRO A 183 -28.48 11.08 13.82
CA PRO A 183 -28.58 9.64 13.64
C PRO A 183 -27.67 9.13 12.52
N VAL A 184 -27.60 9.88 11.41
CA VAL A 184 -26.75 9.56 10.27
C VAL A 184 -25.27 9.62 10.66
N TYR A 185 -24.85 10.67 11.38
CA TYR A 185 -23.48 10.80 11.85
C TYR A 185 -23.10 9.68 12.82
N SER A 186 -24.00 9.31 13.74
CA SER A 186 -23.77 8.22 14.69
C SER A 186 -23.56 6.87 13.99
N VAL A 187 -24.32 6.58 12.94
CA VAL A 187 -24.19 5.37 12.13
C VAL A 187 -22.87 5.40 11.36
N LEU A 188 -22.54 6.53 10.72
CA LEU A 188 -21.26 6.70 10.03
C LEU A 188 -20.08 6.52 10.97
N LYS A 189 -20.13 7.07 12.19
CA LYS A 189 -19.09 6.91 13.22
C LYS A 189 -18.90 5.46 13.68
N LYS A 190 -19.97 4.67 13.71
CA LYS A 190 -19.92 3.24 14.09
C LYS A 190 -19.47 2.33 12.95
N THR A 191 -19.67 2.74 11.70
CA THR A 191 -19.55 1.83 10.54
C THR A 191 -18.41 2.18 9.60
N VAL A 192 -18.24 3.45 9.23
CA VAL A 192 -17.39 3.90 8.12
C VAL A 192 -16.28 4.86 8.55
N LEU A 193 -16.54 5.73 9.52
CA LEU A 193 -15.54 6.70 9.97
C LEU A 193 -14.55 6.06 10.94
N SER A 194 -13.32 6.51 10.83
CA SER A 194 -12.25 6.09 11.74
C SER A 194 -12.50 6.59 13.16
N PHE A 195 -12.02 5.86 14.16
CA PHE A 195 -12.14 6.26 15.57
C PHE A 195 -11.33 7.53 15.85
N GLU A 196 -10.09 7.59 15.38
CA GLU A 196 -9.22 8.78 15.47
C GLU A 196 -8.94 9.37 14.08
N GLN A 197 -8.73 10.69 14.03
CA GLN A 197 -8.34 11.34 12.78
C GLN A 197 -6.86 11.01 12.50
N ALA A 198 -6.63 10.05 11.61
CA ALA A 198 -5.28 9.73 11.14
C ALA A 198 -4.66 10.91 10.37
N SER A 199 -3.36 11.11 10.56
CA SER A 199 -2.55 12.09 9.84
C SER A 199 -1.28 11.43 9.32
N TYR A 200 -0.88 11.79 8.10
CA TYR A 200 0.32 11.22 7.50
C TYR A 200 1.19 12.29 6.87
N ARG A 201 2.49 12.29 7.18
CA ARG A 201 3.45 13.32 6.72
C ARG A 201 3.46 13.49 5.18
N GLN A 202 3.26 12.39 4.44
CA GLN A 202 3.26 12.37 2.98
C GLN A 202 1.88 12.19 2.35
N GLY A 203 0.81 12.38 3.13
CA GLY A 203 -0.57 12.21 2.68
C GLY A 203 -0.89 13.04 1.44
N VAL A 204 -0.46 14.30 1.41
CA VAL A 204 -0.72 15.20 0.27
C VAL A 204 0.03 14.73 -0.98
N PHE A 205 1.32 14.41 -0.86
CA PHE A 205 2.14 13.99 -2.00
C PHE A 205 1.62 12.70 -2.65
N ILE A 206 1.38 11.65 -1.86
CA ILE A 206 0.84 10.38 -2.37
C ILE A 206 -0.56 10.59 -2.98
N GLY A 207 -1.38 11.44 -2.35
CA GLY A 207 -2.70 11.80 -2.85
C GLY A 207 -2.65 12.49 -4.21
N MET A 208 -1.76 13.47 -4.38
CA MET A 208 -1.58 14.18 -5.65
C MET A 208 -1.16 13.22 -6.78
N VAL A 209 -0.23 12.30 -6.52
CA VAL A 209 0.16 11.26 -7.49
C VAL A 209 -1.04 10.40 -7.87
N PHE A 210 -1.82 9.94 -6.89
CA PHE A 210 -3.00 9.11 -7.13
C PHE A 210 -4.09 9.82 -7.93
N PHE A 211 -4.46 11.05 -7.55
CA PHE A 211 -5.47 11.84 -8.26
C PHE A 211 -4.99 12.23 -9.66
N THR A 212 -3.69 12.43 -9.87
CA THR A 212 -3.11 12.63 -11.22
C THR A 212 -3.31 11.37 -12.07
N VAL A 213 -2.97 10.19 -11.55
CA VAL A 213 -3.18 8.91 -12.24
C VAL A 213 -4.67 8.70 -12.59
N LEU A 214 -5.58 9.05 -11.68
CA LEU A 214 -7.02 9.01 -11.96
C LEU A 214 -7.43 10.05 -13.01
N GLY A 215 -6.93 11.29 -12.92
CA GLY A 215 -7.23 12.39 -13.83
C GLY A 215 -6.79 12.12 -15.27
N LEU A 216 -5.69 11.39 -15.48
CA LEU A 216 -5.25 10.94 -16.82
C LEU A 216 -6.32 10.11 -17.56
N ASN A 217 -7.27 9.50 -16.84
CA ASN A 217 -8.39 8.79 -17.47
C ASN A 217 -9.37 9.71 -18.23
N LEU A 218 -9.32 11.03 -17.97
CA LEU A 218 -10.09 12.05 -18.71
C LEU A 218 -9.49 12.34 -20.10
N VAL A 219 -8.20 12.04 -20.29
CA VAL A 219 -7.51 12.12 -21.58
C VAL A 219 -7.80 10.86 -22.38
N GLU A 220 -7.52 9.69 -21.77
CA GLU A 220 -7.81 8.40 -22.37
C GLU A 220 -8.34 7.40 -21.33
N LYS A 221 -9.49 6.78 -21.63
CA LYS A 221 -10.12 5.81 -20.73
C LYS A 221 -9.14 4.68 -20.38
N ARG A 222 -8.99 4.40 -19.08
CA ARG A 222 -8.10 3.38 -18.54
C ARG A 222 -6.63 3.60 -18.90
N PHE A 223 -6.16 4.86 -18.86
CA PHE A 223 -4.79 5.25 -19.19
C PHE A 223 -3.75 4.37 -18.47
N TRP A 224 -3.85 4.25 -17.14
CA TRP A 224 -2.95 3.41 -16.34
C TRP A 224 -2.93 1.95 -16.82
N CYS A 225 -4.11 1.34 -17.00
CA CYS A 225 -4.22 -0.06 -17.41
C CYS A 225 -3.70 -0.33 -18.82
N LYS A 226 -3.78 0.66 -19.71
CA LYS A 226 -3.29 0.58 -21.10
C LYS A 226 -1.78 0.72 -21.19
N TYR A 227 -1.20 1.66 -20.44
CA TYR A 227 0.17 2.14 -20.68
C TYR A 227 1.17 1.93 -19.55
N LEU A 228 0.74 1.93 -18.29
CA LEU A 228 1.65 1.96 -17.14
C LEU A 228 1.60 0.70 -16.28
N CYS A 229 0.49 -0.03 -16.27
CA CYS A 229 0.24 -1.14 -15.34
C CYS A 229 1.08 -2.40 -15.65
N PRO A 230 2.12 -2.73 -14.83
CA PRO A 230 2.94 -3.92 -15.04
C PRO A 230 2.16 -5.21 -14.77
N LEU A 231 1.24 -5.21 -13.79
CA LEU A 231 0.35 -6.35 -13.54
C LEU A 231 -0.52 -6.65 -14.77
N GLY A 232 -1.02 -5.60 -15.42
CA GLY A 232 -1.77 -5.73 -16.67
C GLY A 232 -0.91 -6.29 -17.80
N ALA A 233 0.35 -5.87 -17.92
CA ALA A 233 1.28 -6.43 -18.89
C ALA A 233 1.56 -7.92 -18.60
N PHE A 234 1.78 -8.28 -17.34
CA PHE A 234 2.05 -9.65 -16.89
C PHE A 234 0.88 -10.58 -17.23
N LEU A 235 -0.33 -10.22 -16.81
CA LEU A 235 -1.54 -10.96 -17.15
C LEU A 235 -1.80 -11.01 -18.67
N GLY A 236 -1.39 -9.97 -19.41
CA GLY A 236 -1.47 -9.95 -20.87
C GLY A 236 -0.49 -10.87 -21.58
N LEU A 237 0.69 -11.13 -21.02
CA LEU A 237 1.59 -12.15 -21.54
C LEU A 237 0.98 -13.55 -21.37
N LEU A 238 0.38 -13.81 -20.21
CA LEU A 238 -0.29 -15.08 -19.90
C LEU A 238 -1.53 -15.30 -20.76
N SER A 239 -2.34 -14.25 -20.97
CA SER A 239 -3.60 -14.35 -21.73
C SER A 239 -3.41 -14.60 -23.23
N ARG A 240 -2.20 -14.44 -23.80
CA ARG A 240 -1.95 -14.77 -25.23
C ARG A 240 -2.24 -16.24 -25.53
N ARG A 241 -2.09 -17.10 -24.52
CA ARG A 241 -2.34 -18.53 -24.60
C ARG A 241 -3.72 -18.92 -24.06
N SER A 242 -4.62 -17.95 -23.86
CA SER A 242 -5.92 -18.23 -23.26
C SER A 242 -6.80 -19.15 -24.11
N LEU A 243 -7.60 -19.97 -23.44
CA LEU A 243 -8.57 -20.86 -24.09
C LEU A 243 -9.78 -20.08 -24.61
N LEU A 244 -10.27 -19.12 -23.82
CA LEU A 244 -11.31 -18.21 -24.26
C LEU A 244 -10.71 -17.17 -25.22
N LYS A 245 -11.19 -17.17 -26.47
CA LYS A 245 -10.75 -16.24 -27.51
C LYS A 245 -11.92 -15.53 -28.17
N ARG A 246 -11.63 -14.36 -28.74
CA ARG A 246 -12.54 -13.63 -29.62
C ARG A 246 -12.47 -14.21 -31.02
N THR A 247 -13.61 -14.49 -31.61
CA THR A 247 -13.78 -14.90 -33.01
C THR A 247 -14.58 -13.85 -33.78
N VAL A 248 -14.23 -13.67 -35.06
CA VAL A 248 -14.89 -12.72 -35.96
C VAL A 248 -15.31 -13.47 -37.21
N SER A 249 -16.61 -13.49 -37.49
CA SER A 249 -17.18 -14.15 -38.68
C SER A 249 -16.83 -13.39 -39.98
N GLU A 250 -17.15 -13.98 -41.12
CA GLU A 250 -16.94 -13.36 -42.43
C GLU A 250 -17.87 -12.17 -42.70
N GLY A 251 -19.05 -12.13 -42.05
CA GLY A 251 -19.99 -11.01 -42.13
C GLY A 251 -19.55 -9.70 -41.44
N CYS A 252 -18.27 -9.53 -41.12
CA CYS A 252 -17.75 -8.32 -40.49
C CYS A 252 -17.41 -7.25 -41.55
N THR A 253 -18.14 -6.14 -41.56
CA THR A 253 -17.95 -5.02 -42.49
C THR A 253 -16.85 -4.03 -42.08
N SER A 254 -16.06 -4.34 -41.05
CA SER A 254 -15.00 -3.45 -40.52
C SER A 254 -15.45 -2.02 -40.18
N CYS A 255 -16.73 -1.85 -39.78
CA CYS A 255 -17.35 -0.55 -39.48
C CYS A 255 -16.73 0.27 -38.33
N GLY A 256 -15.78 -0.27 -37.57
CA GLY A 256 -15.09 0.45 -36.48
C GLY A 256 -15.89 0.67 -35.19
N ALA A 257 -17.17 0.27 -35.11
CA ALA A 257 -17.99 0.45 -33.91
C ALA A 257 -17.39 -0.21 -32.65
N CYS A 258 -16.76 -1.37 -32.83
CA CYS A 258 -16.07 -2.09 -31.75
C CYS A 258 -14.81 -1.35 -31.24
N ALA A 259 -14.14 -0.57 -32.09
CA ALA A 259 -12.94 0.20 -31.75
C ALA A 259 -13.26 1.26 -30.70
N ALA A 260 -14.36 2.00 -30.90
CA ALA A 260 -14.80 3.09 -30.05
C ALA A 260 -15.17 2.65 -28.61
N VAL A 261 -15.51 1.36 -28.41
CA VAL A 261 -15.89 0.81 -27.10
C VAL A 261 -14.79 -0.06 -26.47
N CYS A 262 -13.65 -0.22 -27.15
CA CYS A 262 -12.55 -1.05 -26.68
C CYS A 262 -11.83 -0.43 -25.48
N GLN A 263 -11.95 -1.05 -24.32
CA GLN A 263 -11.28 -0.60 -23.10
C GLN A 263 -9.79 -0.93 -23.04
N GLY A 264 -9.34 -1.91 -23.84
CA GLY A 264 -7.96 -2.41 -23.84
C GLY A 264 -7.07 -1.89 -24.95
N ASN A 265 -7.61 -1.12 -25.90
CA ASN A 265 -6.88 -0.69 -27.10
C ASN A 265 -6.39 -1.86 -27.99
N ALA A 266 -7.17 -2.94 -28.07
CA ALA A 266 -6.80 -4.20 -28.72
C ALA A 266 -6.98 -4.24 -30.26
N SER A 267 -7.34 -3.12 -30.89
CA SER A 267 -7.70 -3.02 -32.32
C SER A 267 -8.74 -4.05 -32.79
N PRO A 268 -9.95 -4.07 -32.20
CA PRO A 268 -11.01 -5.02 -32.58
C PRO A 268 -11.51 -4.92 -34.03
N GLU A 269 -11.31 -3.77 -34.68
CA GLU A 269 -11.72 -3.46 -36.05
C GLU A 269 -10.85 -4.14 -37.11
N ALA A 270 -9.57 -4.35 -36.84
CA ALA A 270 -8.65 -4.99 -37.77
C ALA A 270 -8.55 -6.50 -37.50
N LYS A 271 -9.03 -7.33 -38.44
CA LYS A 271 -9.05 -8.80 -38.30
C LYS A 271 -7.64 -9.39 -38.10
N GLU A 272 -6.63 -8.80 -38.77
CA GLU A 272 -5.23 -9.26 -38.72
C GLU A 272 -4.37 -8.57 -37.65
N ARG A 273 -4.74 -7.36 -37.20
CA ARG A 273 -3.98 -6.58 -36.21
C ARG A 273 -4.55 -6.70 -34.80
N TRP A 274 -5.39 -7.69 -34.55
CA TRP A 274 -5.98 -7.97 -33.24
C TRP A 274 -4.90 -8.30 -32.21
N ARG A 275 -4.89 -7.56 -31.10
CA ARG A 275 -3.91 -7.73 -30.02
C ARG A 275 -4.52 -8.51 -28.85
N ASP A 276 -4.33 -9.83 -28.84
CA ASP A 276 -4.85 -10.70 -27.78
C ASP A 276 -4.38 -10.31 -26.37
N ALA A 277 -3.13 -9.88 -26.22
CA ALA A 277 -2.54 -9.50 -24.94
C ALA A 277 -3.18 -8.23 -24.33
N GLU A 278 -3.86 -7.43 -25.16
CA GLU A 278 -4.53 -6.19 -24.78
C GLU A 278 -6.01 -6.38 -24.45
N CYS A 279 -6.61 -7.48 -24.88
CA CYS A 279 -8.01 -7.76 -24.63
C CYS A 279 -8.27 -8.06 -23.15
N MET A 280 -9.11 -7.23 -22.50
CA MET A 280 -9.56 -7.43 -21.12
C MET A 280 -10.83 -8.29 -21.01
N VAL A 281 -11.27 -8.91 -22.11
CA VAL A 281 -12.46 -9.77 -22.17
C VAL A 281 -13.71 -9.06 -21.60
N CYS A 282 -13.87 -7.77 -21.91
CA CYS A 282 -14.98 -6.96 -21.44
C CYS A 282 -16.30 -7.18 -22.22
N ARG A 283 -16.22 -7.86 -23.37
CA ARG A 283 -17.33 -8.18 -24.28
C ARG A 283 -18.13 -6.99 -24.84
N ASN A 284 -17.73 -5.74 -24.59
CA ASN A 284 -18.38 -4.56 -25.18
C ASN A 284 -18.42 -4.60 -26.73
N CYS A 285 -17.44 -5.24 -27.38
CA CYS A 285 -17.38 -5.35 -28.84
C CYS A 285 -18.36 -6.37 -29.45
N ASP A 286 -18.85 -7.33 -28.65
CA ASP A 286 -19.94 -8.24 -29.03
C ASP A 286 -21.28 -7.48 -28.90
N ASP A 287 -21.51 -6.85 -27.75
CA ASP A 287 -22.76 -6.11 -27.46
C ASP A 287 -23.07 -4.96 -28.44
N ILE A 288 -22.06 -4.31 -29.04
CA ILE A 288 -22.24 -3.17 -29.96
C ILE A 288 -22.27 -3.58 -31.45
N CYS A 289 -21.95 -4.83 -31.79
CA CYS A 289 -21.73 -5.21 -33.19
C CYS A 289 -23.07 -5.26 -33.96
N PRO A 290 -23.28 -4.39 -34.98
CA PRO A 290 -24.55 -4.36 -35.71
C PRO A 290 -24.81 -5.64 -36.51
N GLN A 291 -23.73 -6.30 -36.95
CA GLN A 291 -23.80 -7.53 -37.75
C GLN A 291 -23.74 -8.81 -36.89
N ASN A 292 -23.68 -8.69 -35.55
CA ASN A 292 -23.44 -9.82 -34.64
C ASN A 292 -22.26 -10.73 -35.06
N ALA A 293 -21.24 -10.12 -35.68
CA ALA A 293 -20.11 -10.83 -36.27
C ALA A 293 -19.00 -11.17 -35.25
N VAL A 294 -19.10 -10.70 -34.00
CA VAL A 294 -18.11 -10.89 -32.95
C VAL A 294 -18.65 -11.84 -31.89
N SER A 295 -17.89 -12.87 -31.56
CA SER A 295 -18.24 -13.81 -30.49
C SER A 295 -17.03 -14.15 -29.63
N PHE A 296 -17.27 -14.65 -28.41
CA PHE A 296 -16.24 -15.15 -27.51
C PHE A 296 -16.52 -16.62 -27.22
N GLY A 297 -15.57 -17.50 -27.50
CA GLY A 297 -15.73 -18.94 -27.32
C GLY A 297 -14.41 -19.67 -27.11
N PHE A 298 -14.53 -20.95 -26.77
CA PHE A 298 -13.41 -21.88 -26.66
C PHE A 298 -13.17 -22.49 -28.05
N SER A 299 -12.36 -21.80 -28.87
CA SER A 299 -12.08 -22.21 -30.25
C SER A 299 -10.64 -22.71 -30.36
N PRO A 300 -10.35 -23.70 -31.22
CA PRO A 300 -8.98 -24.18 -31.43
C PRO A 300 -8.03 -23.03 -31.83
N ARG A 301 -6.80 -23.10 -31.32
CA ARG A 301 -5.80 -22.03 -31.37
C ARG A 301 -5.58 -21.45 -32.77
N ARG A 302 -6.04 -20.22 -33.01
CA ARG A 302 -5.42 -19.35 -34.05
C ARG A 302 -4.10 -18.76 -33.53
N LYS A 303 -3.11 -18.64 -34.43
CA LYS A 303 -1.86 -17.91 -34.17
C LYS A 303 -2.21 -16.47 -33.76
N ALA A 304 -1.94 -16.13 -32.50
CA ALA A 304 -2.07 -14.77 -32.01
C ALA A 304 -1.09 -13.87 -32.77
N ALA A 305 -1.50 -12.63 -33.09
CA ALA A 305 -0.58 -11.65 -33.64
C ALA A 305 0.65 -11.50 -32.71
N GLY A 306 1.83 -11.40 -33.30
CA GLY A 306 3.09 -11.28 -32.55
C GLY A 306 3.10 -10.00 -31.70
N LEU A 307 3.49 -10.12 -30.43
CA LEU A 307 3.83 -8.96 -29.62
C LEU A 307 5.27 -8.54 -29.97
N ASP A 308 5.41 -7.59 -30.90
CA ASP A 308 6.72 -7.01 -31.21
C ASP A 308 7.04 -5.85 -30.26
N LEU A 309 8.03 -6.06 -29.39
CA LEU A 309 8.56 -5.07 -28.45
C LEU A 309 9.88 -4.46 -28.94
N GLY A 310 10.48 -4.96 -30.02
CA GLY A 310 11.81 -4.59 -30.49
C GLY A 310 12.93 -5.05 -29.54
N ARG A 311 13.82 -5.92 -30.03
CA ARG A 311 14.92 -6.53 -29.24
C ARG A 311 15.76 -5.50 -28.46
N ARG A 312 16.17 -4.40 -29.10
CA ARG A 312 17.00 -3.35 -28.49
C ARG A 312 16.31 -2.69 -27.29
N ARG A 313 15.00 -2.45 -27.36
CA ARG A 313 14.24 -1.81 -26.28
C ARG A 313 13.99 -2.75 -25.11
N VAL A 314 13.76 -4.04 -25.40
CA VAL A 314 13.67 -5.08 -24.35
C VAL A 314 14.98 -5.18 -23.57
N ILE A 315 16.12 -5.26 -24.28
CA ILE A 315 17.44 -5.30 -23.64
C ILE A 315 17.68 -4.01 -22.86
N GLY A 316 17.42 -2.83 -23.46
CA GLY A 316 17.57 -1.55 -22.78
C GLY A 316 16.74 -1.46 -21.49
N SER A 317 15.50 -1.95 -21.52
CA SER A 317 14.62 -1.97 -20.34
C SER A 317 15.08 -2.95 -19.25
N ALA A 318 15.65 -4.10 -19.64
CA ALA A 318 16.23 -5.04 -18.67
C ALA A 318 17.50 -4.44 -18.05
N LEU A 319 18.40 -3.92 -18.88
CA LEU A 319 19.63 -3.27 -18.42
C LEU A 319 19.34 -2.05 -17.53
N SER A 320 18.32 -1.24 -17.82
CA SER A 320 17.93 -0.14 -16.95
C SER A 320 17.42 -0.64 -15.59
N GLY A 321 16.67 -1.74 -15.56
CA GLY A 321 16.22 -2.37 -14.32
C GLY A 321 17.38 -2.92 -13.48
N ILE A 322 18.38 -3.54 -14.13
CA ILE A 322 19.60 -4.04 -13.49
C ILE A 322 20.44 -2.88 -12.97
N ALA A 323 20.69 -1.86 -13.80
CA ALA A 323 21.49 -0.68 -13.47
C ALA A 323 20.87 0.15 -12.34
N ALA A 324 19.54 0.12 -12.17
CA ALA A 324 18.87 0.77 -11.05
C ALA A 324 19.32 0.21 -9.69
N VAL A 325 19.69 -1.07 -9.58
CA VAL A 325 20.08 -1.69 -8.31
C VAL A 325 21.35 -1.06 -7.72
N PRO A 326 22.52 -1.05 -8.41
CA PRO A 326 23.69 -0.37 -7.91
C PRO A 326 23.47 1.13 -7.83
N LEU A 327 22.72 1.76 -8.75
CA LEU A 327 22.48 3.20 -8.70
C LEU A 327 21.74 3.64 -7.43
N LEU A 328 20.73 2.90 -7.01
CA LEU A 328 19.98 3.18 -5.78
C LEU A 328 20.76 2.87 -4.50
N ARG A 329 21.76 1.98 -4.56
CA ARG A 329 22.57 1.55 -3.40
C ARG A 329 23.92 2.27 -3.29
N ALA A 330 24.50 2.71 -4.41
CA ALA A 330 25.80 3.37 -4.50
C ALA A 330 25.74 4.88 -4.27
N VAL A 331 24.54 5.47 -4.27
CA VAL A 331 24.31 6.83 -3.78
C VAL A 331 23.67 6.76 -2.39
N PRO A 332 24.43 6.39 -1.34
CA PRO A 332 23.92 6.42 0.01
C PRO A 332 23.67 7.89 0.38
N LEU A 333 22.40 8.32 0.30
CA LEU A 333 21.95 9.57 0.92
C LEU A 333 22.15 9.53 2.46
N VAL A 334 22.37 8.33 3.02
CA VAL A 334 22.70 8.05 4.42
C VAL A 334 23.96 7.18 4.47
N LYS A 335 25.01 7.68 5.13
CA LYS A 335 26.39 7.15 5.20
C LYS A 335 26.46 5.62 5.32
N THR A 336 27.34 4.98 4.54
CA THR A 336 27.68 3.56 4.64
C THR A 336 28.04 3.18 6.09
N GLY A 337 27.26 2.29 6.70
CA GLY A 337 27.43 1.81 8.08
C GLY A 337 26.60 2.54 9.15
N ALA A 338 25.91 3.63 8.81
CA ALA A 338 24.99 4.31 9.73
C ALA A 338 23.56 4.15 9.21
N GLN A 339 22.81 3.18 9.75
CA GLN A 339 21.35 3.23 9.63
C GLN A 339 20.88 4.56 10.23
N ASP A 340 19.88 5.21 9.62
CA ASP A 340 19.29 6.41 10.21
C ASP A 340 18.87 6.08 11.66
N PRO A 341 19.38 6.80 12.68
CA PRO A 341 19.11 6.48 14.07
C PRO A 341 17.61 6.58 14.40
N LEU A 342 16.83 7.24 13.56
CA LEU A 342 15.38 7.37 13.70
C LEU A 342 14.62 6.27 12.94
N LEU A 343 15.28 5.36 12.20
CA LEU A 343 14.63 4.31 11.42
C LEU A 343 14.09 3.18 12.30
N LEU A 344 12.98 3.46 12.98
CA LEU A 344 12.26 2.51 13.82
C LEU A 344 11.23 1.74 12.98
N ARG A 345 11.41 0.42 12.84
CA ARG A 345 10.43 -0.43 12.15
C ARG A 345 9.43 -1.03 13.15
N PRO A 346 8.20 -1.37 12.71
CA PRO A 346 7.26 -2.07 13.57
C PRO A 346 7.81 -3.43 14.04
N PRO A 347 7.35 -3.93 15.19
CA PRO A 347 7.81 -5.21 15.71
C PRO A 347 7.51 -6.35 14.74
N GLY A 348 8.44 -7.31 14.64
CA GLY A 348 8.36 -8.42 13.69
C GLY A 348 8.89 -8.11 12.29
N SER A 349 9.34 -6.87 12.03
CA SER A 349 10.06 -6.54 10.79
C SER A 349 11.36 -7.32 10.68
N LEU A 350 11.65 -7.80 9.48
CA LEU A 350 12.93 -8.44 9.18
C LEU A 350 14.09 -7.44 9.24
N GLU A 351 15.32 -7.96 9.19
CA GLU A 351 16.53 -7.16 8.97
C GLU A 351 16.33 -6.26 7.73
N GLU A 352 16.83 -5.02 7.75
CA GLU A 352 16.48 -3.98 6.78
C GLU A 352 16.61 -4.43 5.32
N LYS A 353 17.69 -5.13 4.96
CA LYS A 353 17.89 -5.64 3.60
C LYS A 353 16.82 -6.65 3.19
N GLU A 354 16.50 -7.61 4.05
CA GLU A 354 15.46 -8.61 3.82
C GLU A 354 14.04 -8.01 3.86
N PHE A 355 13.83 -7.00 4.70
CA PHE A 355 12.59 -6.25 4.77
C PHE A 355 12.32 -5.53 3.44
N LEU A 356 13.31 -4.81 2.89
CA LEU A 356 13.17 -4.07 1.64
C LEU A 356 12.97 -4.98 0.43
N LYS A 357 13.57 -6.18 0.41
CA LYS A 357 13.32 -7.20 -0.61
C LYS A 357 11.87 -7.70 -0.61
N ARG A 358 11.18 -7.70 0.54
CA ARG A 358 9.80 -8.23 0.67
C ARG A 358 8.73 -7.16 0.72
N CYS A 359 9.04 -5.95 1.18
CA CYS A 359 8.03 -4.92 1.40
C CYS A 359 7.46 -4.40 0.07
N VAL A 360 6.15 -4.51 -0.09
CA VAL A 360 5.42 -3.98 -1.27
C VAL A 360 4.83 -2.59 -1.03
N ARG A 361 5.17 -1.92 0.08
CA ARG A 361 4.77 -0.51 0.34
C ARG A 361 3.26 -0.28 0.15
N CYS A 362 2.44 -1.26 0.49
CA CYS A 362 0.97 -1.21 0.32
C CYS A 362 0.29 -0.30 1.35
N GLY A 363 0.93 -0.05 2.49
CA GLY A 363 0.43 0.86 3.53
C GLY A 363 -0.62 0.29 4.47
N GLU A 364 -0.97 -1.00 4.37
CA GLU A 364 -1.94 -1.62 5.30
C GLU A 364 -1.47 -1.60 6.76
N CYS A 365 -0.16 -1.84 6.99
CA CYS A 365 0.41 -1.74 8.33
C CYS A 365 0.30 -0.33 8.94
N MET A 366 0.40 0.71 8.10
CA MET A 366 0.24 2.11 8.53
C MET A 366 -1.22 2.44 8.84
N LYS A 367 -2.15 1.83 8.12
CA LYS A 367 -3.59 2.01 8.32
C LYS A 367 -4.08 1.34 9.61
N VAL A 368 -3.66 0.11 9.85
CA VAL A 368 -4.10 -0.66 11.04
C VAL A 368 -3.46 -0.17 12.34
N CYS A 369 -2.50 0.76 12.26
CA CYS A 369 -1.83 1.34 13.42
C CYS A 369 -2.79 2.20 14.23
N THR A 370 -3.21 1.70 15.39
CA THR A 370 -4.21 2.35 16.26
C THR A 370 -3.78 3.71 16.81
N THR A 371 -2.48 3.94 16.94
CA THR A 371 -1.91 5.20 17.43
C THR A 371 -1.50 6.15 16.31
N ASN A 372 -1.70 5.77 15.04
CA ASN A 372 -1.19 6.49 13.87
C ASN A 372 0.34 6.73 13.86
N GLY A 373 1.09 6.01 14.70
CA GLY A 373 2.54 6.14 14.82
C GLY A 373 3.33 5.68 13.60
N LEU A 374 2.80 4.72 12.82
CA LEU A 374 3.45 4.24 11.60
C LEU A 374 3.18 5.18 10.42
N GLN A 375 4.26 5.70 9.85
CA GLN A 375 4.29 6.76 8.85
C GLN A 375 5.09 6.34 7.61
N PRO A 376 4.79 6.89 6.42
CA PRO A 376 5.57 6.60 5.22
C PRO A 376 6.92 7.31 5.25
N THR A 377 8.00 6.57 5.00
CA THR A 377 9.35 7.10 4.80
C THR A 377 9.49 7.86 3.48
N LEU A 378 10.37 8.87 3.45
CA LEU A 378 10.85 9.54 2.23
C LEU A 378 12.25 9.07 1.90
N LEU A 379 13.23 9.38 2.75
CA LEU A 379 14.65 9.10 2.52
C LEU A 379 15.32 8.45 3.74
N GLU A 380 14.61 8.34 4.87
CA GLU A 380 15.09 7.76 6.12
C GLU A 380 15.54 6.29 5.95
N ALA A 381 14.92 5.57 5.01
CA ALA A 381 15.27 4.20 4.63
C ALA A 381 16.01 4.11 3.27
N GLY A 382 16.59 5.23 2.81
CA GLY A 382 17.14 5.38 1.47
C GLY A 382 16.05 5.44 0.38
N VAL A 383 16.47 5.62 -0.88
CA VAL A 383 15.55 5.70 -2.03
C VAL A 383 14.85 4.36 -2.26
N GLU A 384 15.53 3.24 -2.00
CA GLU A 384 14.91 1.92 -2.01
C GLU A 384 13.78 1.84 -0.96
N GLY A 385 13.90 2.53 0.16
CA GLY A 385 12.92 2.50 1.25
C GLY A 385 11.69 3.40 1.09
N ILE A 386 11.58 4.25 0.05
CA ILE A 386 10.47 5.21 -0.11
C ILE A 386 9.10 4.56 0.18
N TRP A 387 8.27 5.23 0.98
CA TRP A 387 6.92 4.81 1.38
C TRP A 387 6.81 3.52 2.18
N SER A 388 7.93 2.97 2.66
CA SER A 388 7.93 1.90 3.65
C SER A 388 7.57 2.45 5.05
N PRO A 389 7.03 1.62 5.97
CA PRO A 389 6.54 2.07 7.28
C PRO A 389 7.67 2.39 8.27
N LEU A 390 7.59 3.55 8.91
CA LEU A 390 8.49 4.05 9.95
C LEU A 390 7.67 4.45 11.18
N LEU A 391 8.03 3.99 12.37
CA LEU A 391 7.43 4.46 13.61
C LEU A 391 7.98 5.85 13.95
N VAL A 392 7.06 6.79 14.17
CA VAL A 392 7.34 8.14 14.63
C VAL A 392 6.68 8.34 15.99
N PRO A 393 7.41 8.12 17.11
CA PRO A 393 6.85 8.19 18.46
C PRO A 393 6.11 9.48 18.78
N ARG A 394 6.59 10.64 18.29
CA ARG A 394 5.91 11.94 18.49
C ARG A 394 4.52 12.05 17.85
N ILE A 395 4.23 11.26 16.82
CA ILE A 395 2.89 11.18 16.25
C ILE A 395 2.09 10.10 16.98
N GLY A 396 2.69 8.93 17.17
CA GLY A 396 2.10 7.83 17.90
C GLY A 396 3.14 6.76 18.25
N TYR A 397 2.89 6.04 19.33
CA TYR A 397 3.79 5.01 19.84
C TYR A 397 3.33 3.60 19.44
N CYS A 398 4.22 2.61 19.52
CA CYS A 398 3.84 1.22 19.34
C CYS A 398 3.10 0.72 20.60
N GLU A 399 1.78 0.58 20.52
CA GLU A 399 0.95 0.07 21.63
C GLU A 399 1.47 -1.30 22.10
N TYR A 400 1.64 -1.52 23.40
CA TYR A 400 2.34 -2.67 23.98
C TYR A 400 1.64 -4.00 23.63
N ARG A 401 0.30 -4.02 23.66
CA ARG A 401 -0.51 -5.23 23.43
C ARG A 401 -1.06 -5.42 22.02
N CYS A 402 -0.58 -4.66 21.04
CA CYS A 402 -1.10 -4.69 19.66
C CYS A 402 -0.25 -5.53 18.66
N THR A 403 -0.77 -6.56 18.01
CA THR A 403 -0.06 -7.42 17.02
C THR A 403 -0.50 -7.19 15.56
N LEU A 404 -1.38 -6.22 15.31
CA LEU A 404 -2.10 -6.06 14.04
C LEU A 404 -1.22 -5.86 12.79
N CYS A 405 -0.10 -5.15 12.90
CA CYS A 405 0.75 -4.84 11.73
C CYS A 405 1.30 -6.09 11.01
N GLY A 406 1.61 -7.16 11.77
CA GLY A 406 2.03 -8.45 11.21
C GLY A 406 0.88 -9.27 10.63
N GLN A 407 -0.37 -8.98 11.00
CA GLN A 407 -1.56 -9.67 10.48
C GLN A 407 -1.93 -9.17 9.08
N VAL A 408 -1.61 -7.92 8.74
CA VAL A 408 -1.94 -7.28 7.46
C VAL A 408 -0.82 -7.34 6.41
N CYS A 409 0.37 -7.81 6.76
CA CYS A 409 1.47 -7.93 5.81
C CYS A 409 1.27 -9.14 4.87
N PRO A 410 1.17 -8.97 3.53
CA PRO A 410 0.97 -10.09 2.60
C PRO A 410 2.26 -10.87 2.31
N THR A 411 3.40 -10.19 2.28
CA THR A 411 4.70 -10.77 1.88
C THR A 411 5.50 -11.37 3.03
N GLY A 412 5.05 -11.17 4.28
CA GLY A 412 5.82 -11.54 5.47
C GLY A 412 7.08 -10.69 5.68
N ALA A 413 7.11 -9.47 5.13
CA ALA A 413 8.13 -8.47 5.49
C ALA A 413 8.05 -8.09 6.99
N ILE A 414 6.82 -8.10 7.54
CA ILE A 414 6.54 -8.04 8.97
C ILE A 414 5.95 -9.40 9.35
N LYS A 415 6.62 -10.13 10.25
CA LYS A 415 6.16 -11.41 10.76
C LYS A 415 4.89 -11.22 11.61
N LYS A 416 3.95 -12.17 11.51
CA LYS A 416 2.86 -12.28 12.47
C LYS A 416 3.43 -12.82 13.77
N LEU A 417 3.51 -11.95 14.78
CA LEU A 417 3.97 -12.31 16.12
C LEU A 417 2.77 -12.61 17.02
N LYS A 418 2.94 -13.55 17.95
CA LYS A 418 2.05 -13.66 19.10
C LYS A 418 2.35 -12.55 20.10
N LEU A 419 1.42 -12.28 21.02
CA LEU A 419 1.59 -11.21 22.01
C LEU A 419 2.83 -11.45 22.89
N GLU A 420 3.07 -12.69 23.30
CA GLU A 420 4.18 -13.10 24.17
C GLU A 420 5.54 -12.93 23.50
N GLU A 421 5.58 -13.09 22.17
CA GLU A 421 6.78 -12.87 21.36
C GLU A 421 7.02 -11.37 21.18
N LYS A 422 5.96 -10.63 20.84
CA LYS A 422 6.04 -9.21 20.55
C LYS A 422 6.59 -8.39 21.72
N ILE A 423 6.15 -8.67 22.95
CA ILE A 423 6.61 -7.94 24.14
C ILE A 423 8.11 -8.12 24.42
N LYS A 424 8.77 -9.13 23.82
CA LYS A 424 10.20 -9.37 23.93
C LYS A 424 11.01 -8.73 22.79
N VAL A 425 10.35 -8.32 21.71
CA VAL A 425 11.02 -7.70 20.56
C VAL A 425 11.38 -6.26 20.89
N ARG A 426 12.68 -5.96 20.87
CA ARG A 426 13.18 -4.58 20.96
C ARG A 426 13.19 -3.97 19.56
N ILE A 427 12.44 -2.89 19.35
CA ILE A 427 12.46 -2.14 18.08
C ILE A 427 13.41 -0.93 18.12
N GLY A 428 14.00 -0.66 19.29
CA GLY A 428 14.90 0.44 19.56
C GLY A 428 15.09 0.64 21.07
N LEU A 429 15.82 1.68 21.46
CA LEU A 429 16.06 2.04 22.86
C LEU A 429 15.79 3.51 23.11
N ALA A 430 15.21 3.80 24.28
CA ALA A 430 14.95 5.16 24.75
C ALA A 430 16.21 5.75 25.41
N MET A 431 16.55 6.99 25.05
CA MET A 431 17.66 7.75 25.61
C MET A 431 17.18 9.10 26.12
N ILE A 432 17.71 9.55 27.25
CA ILE A 432 17.33 10.81 27.89
C ILE A 432 18.38 11.88 27.59
N ASP A 433 17.94 13.00 27.02
CA ASP A 433 18.72 14.23 26.93
C ASP A 433 18.58 15.01 28.24
N LYS A 434 19.62 14.91 29.08
CA LYS A 434 19.69 15.60 30.38
C LYS A 434 19.64 17.12 30.25
N GLY A 435 20.06 17.69 29.12
CA GLY A 435 20.01 19.14 28.86
C GLY A 435 18.60 19.68 28.59
N ARG A 436 17.63 18.79 28.34
CA ARG A 436 16.22 19.15 28.08
C ARG A 436 15.25 18.59 29.11
N CYS A 437 15.65 17.52 29.79
CA CYS A 437 14.81 16.85 30.78
C CYS A 437 14.52 17.79 31.97
N LEU A 438 13.25 18.03 32.28
CA LEU A 438 12.83 19.02 33.28
C LEU A 438 13.48 18.81 34.68
N PRO A 439 13.57 17.58 35.22
CA PRO A 439 14.24 17.33 36.50
C PRO A 439 15.76 17.52 36.45
N TRP A 440 16.39 17.32 35.29
CA TRP A 440 17.84 17.49 35.10
C TRP A 440 18.23 18.95 34.81
N ALA A 441 17.64 19.55 33.78
CA ALA A 441 18.03 20.85 33.26
C ALA A 441 17.42 22.04 34.00
N HIS A 442 16.22 21.86 34.58
CA HIS A 442 15.43 22.98 35.10
C HIS A 442 14.99 22.81 36.55
N ALA A 443 15.47 21.76 37.24
CA ALA A 443 15.07 21.44 38.61
C ALA A 443 13.54 21.41 38.81
N ARG A 444 12.79 20.96 37.79
CA ARG A 444 11.32 20.89 37.83
C ARG A 444 10.87 19.43 37.95
N PRO A 445 9.97 19.09 38.89
CA PRO A 445 9.49 17.74 39.06
C PRO A 445 8.67 17.29 37.85
N CYS A 446 8.97 16.11 37.30
CA CYS A 446 8.25 15.50 36.20
C CYS A 446 8.47 13.98 36.24
N ILE A 447 7.38 13.21 36.29
CA ILE A 447 7.44 11.74 36.41
C ILE A 447 6.81 10.98 35.22
N VAL A 448 6.35 11.72 34.21
CA VAL A 448 5.51 11.22 33.11
C VAL A 448 6.07 9.96 32.43
N CYS A 449 7.38 9.90 32.18
CA CYS A 449 7.99 8.80 31.42
C CYS A 449 7.93 7.44 32.13
N GLU A 450 8.06 7.40 33.46
CA GLU A 450 7.89 6.16 34.24
C GLU A 450 6.41 5.76 34.30
N GLU A 451 5.51 6.72 34.56
CA GLU A 451 4.08 6.47 34.70
C GLU A 451 3.52 5.79 33.44
N VAL A 452 3.88 6.28 32.26
CA VAL A 452 3.39 5.76 30.98
C VAL A 452 4.14 4.53 30.49
N CYS A 453 5.27 4.15 31.09
CA CYS A 453 6.05 2.99 30.63
C CYS A 453 5.23 1.69 30.80
N PRO A 454 4.95 0.94 29.71
CA PRO A 454 3.98 -0.15 29.75
C PRO A 454 4.59 -1.51 30.14
N THR A 455 5.91 -1.59 30.30
CA THR A 455 6.59 -2.82 30.68
C THR A 455 6.23 -3.19 32.13
N SER A 456 6.10 -4.49 32.41
CA SER A 456 5.69 -4.99 33.74
C SER A 456 6.66 -4.55 34.84
N LYS A 457 7.96 -4.79 34.62
CA LYS A 457 9.03 -4.10 35.31
C LYS A 457 9.28 -2.81 34.52
N LYS A 458 8.97 -1.65 35.11
CA LYS A 458 9.11 -0.35 34.46
C LYS A 458 10.55 -0.19 33.94
N ALA A 459 10.71 0.00 32.64
CA ALA A 459 12.01 0.21 32.01
C ALA A 459 12.59 1.60 32.31
N ILE A 460 11.81 2.47 32.96
CA ILE A 460 12.22 3.81 33.37
C ILE A 460 12.01 3.89 34.87
N TRP A 461 13.03 4.32 35.60
CA TRP A 461 13.02 4.45 37.06
C TRP A 461 13.60 5.79 37.48
N PHE A 462 13.38 6.17 38.74
CA PHE A 462 13.83 7.46 39.28
C PHE A 462 14.83 7.31 40.42
N GLU A 463 15.83 8.19 40.43
CA GLU A 463 16.68 8.46 41.57
C GLU A 463 16.28 9.79 42.21
N SER A 464 16.26 9.85 43.55
CA SER A 464 15.98 11.11 44.24
C SER A 464 17.26 11.92 44.37
N ALA A 465 17.29 13.10 43.74
CA ALA A 465 18.44 14.00 43.75
C ALA A 465 18.10 15.33 44.42
N LYS A 466 19.04 15.84 45.22
CA LYS A 466 18.95 17.18 45.82
C LYS A 466 19.54 18.19 44.85
N VAL A 467 18.68 18.98 44.22
CA VAL A 467 19.06 20.05 43.28
C VAL A 467 18.81 21.41 43.91
N ARG A 468 19.43 22.46 43.36
CA ARG A 468 19.17 23.84 43.76
C ARG A 468 18.35 24.51 42.67
N ASP A 469 17.34 25.29 43.06
CA ASP A 469 16.64 26.14 42.11
C ASP A 469 17.46 27.43 41.81
N ARG A 470 16.93 28.29 40.95
CA ARG A 470 17.55 29.59 40.60
C ARG A 470 17.76 30.49 41.82
N GLN A 471 16.98 30.31 42.89
CA GLN A 471 17.03 31.10 44.12
C GLN A 471 17.97 30.46 45.16
N GLY A 472 18.64 29.36 44.81
CA GLY A 472 19.54 28.62 45.69
C GLY A 472 18.82 27.73 46.70
N LYS A 473 17.48 27.64 46.65
CA LYS A 473 16.70 26.80 47.56
C LYS A 473 16.92 25.33 47.20
N PRO A 474 17.23 24.47 48.20
CA PRO A 474 17.34 23.04 47.96
C PRO A 474 15.96 22.45 47.67
N LEU A 475 15.85 21.73 46.56
CA LEU A 475 14.67 20.99 46.13
C LEU A 475 15.05 19.52 45.91
N MET A 476 14.18 18.61 46.35
CA MET A 476 14.30 17.21 46.00
C MET A 476 13.53 16.95 44.70
N VAL A 477 14.21 16.44 43.68
CA VAL A 477 13.59 16.06 42.41
C VAL A 477 13.89 14.61 42.08
N LYS A 478 12.98 13.97 41.34
CA LYS A 478 13.15 12.62 40.82
C LYS A 478 13.77 12.68 39.43
N GLN A 479 15.00 12.23 39.29
CA GLN A 479 15.74 12.23 38.02
C GLN A 479 15.57 10.88 37.31
N PRO A 480 15.06 10.84 36.05
CA PRO A 480 14.80 9.60 35.35
C PRO A 480 16.06 8.95 34.77
N TYR A 481 16.05 7.62 34.76
CA TYR A 481 17.02 6.75 34.08
C TYR A 481 16.28 5.66 33.31
N VAL A 482 16.92 5.14 32.24
CA VAL A 482 16.37 4.07 31.41
C VAL A 482 17.17 2.79 31.65
N ASP A 483 16.47 1.72 31.99
CA ASP A 483 16.98 0.36 31.98
C ASP A 483 16.92 -0.20 30.55
N LEU A 484 18.10 -0.44 29.97
CA LEU A 484 18.24 -0.86 28.58
C LEU A 484 17.85 -2.33 28.36
N GLU A 485 17.82 -3.16 29.40
CA GLU A 485 17.43 -4.57 29.29
C GLU A 485 15.92 -4.72 29.20
N LEU A 486 15.18 -3.87 29.92
CA LEU A 486 13.72 -3.86 29.95
C LEU A 486 13.11 -3.01 28.84
N CYS A 487 13.83 -2.01 28.33
CA CYS A 487 13.32 -1.13 27.28
C CYS A 487 13.14 -1.87 25.95
N ILE A 488 11.93 -1.80 25.38
CA ILE A 488 11.60 -2.40 24.07
C ILE A 488 11.53 -1.37 22.93
N GLY A 489 11.72 -0.08 23.23
CA GLY A 489 11.68 0.98 22.21
C GLY A 489 10.27 1.33 21.71
N CYS A 490 9.21 1.10 22.49
CA CYS A 490 7.85 1.35 22.02
C CYS A 490 7.53 2.83 21.70
N GLY A 491 8.31 3.78 22.25
CA GLY A 491 8.16 5.21 21.95
C GLY A 491 7.14 5.98 22.79
N ILE A 492 6.39 5.34 23.70
CA ILE A 492 5.34 6.03 24.47
C ILE A 492 5.89 7.13 25.39
N CYS A 493 7.08 6.95 25.95
CA CYS A 493 7.74 7.97 26.76
C CYS A 493 8.10 9.23 25.94
N GLU A 494 8.51 9.06 24.69
CA GLU A 494 8.77 10.16 23.76
C GLU A 494 7.46 10.85 23.35
N ALA A 495 6.43 10.06 23.03
CA ALA A 495 5.10 10.55 22.65
C ALA A 495 4.47 11.43 23.72
N LYS A 496 4.58 11.02 24.99
CA LYS A 496 3.99 11.71 26.14
C LYS A 496 4.91 12.72 26.81
N CYS A 497 6.15 12.88 26.33
CA CYS A 497 7.09 13.85 26.88
C CYS A 497 6.51 15.28 26.78
N PRO A 498 6.41 16.03 27.90
CA PRO A 498 5.83 17.37 27.92
C PRO A 498 6.73 18.44 27.30
N VAL A 499 8.00 18.12 27.04
CA VAL A 499 8.95 19.04 26.40
C VAL A 499 8.62 19.15 24.90
N LEU A 500 8.22 20.34 24.47
CA LEU A 500 7.84 20.63 23.08
C LEU A 500 9.07 20.76 22.16
N GLY A 501 8.83 20.59 20.86
CA GLY A 501 9.88 20.56 19.84
C GLY A 501 10.64 19.23 19.88
N ARG A 502 11.93 19.27 20.25
CA ARG A 502 12.70 18.05 20.51
C ARG A 502 12.38 17.50 21.90
N PRO A 503 11.89 16.26 22.03
CA PRO A 503 11.55 15.68 23.33
C PRO A 503 12.82 15.49 24.17
N ALA A 504 12.66 15.45 25.49
CA ALA A 504 13.78 15.19 26.41
C ALA A 504 14.14 13.71 26.53
N ILE A 505 13.25 12.82 26.07
CA ILE A 505 13.49 11.39 25.95
C ILE A 505 13.10 10.98 24.54
N SER A 506 13.99 10.32 23.81
CA SER A 506 13.78 9.92 22.42
C SER A 506 14.18 8.47 22.21
N VAL A 507 13.44 7.77 21.36
CA VAL A 507 13.78 6.41 20.95
C VAL A 507 14.58 6.43 19.66
N THR A 508 15.65 5.64 19.63
CA THR A 508 16.48 5.43 18.43
C THR A 508 16.54 3.95 18.09
N SER A 509 16.93 3.63 16.86
CA SER A 509 17.05 2.24 16.36
C SER A 509 18.16 1.43 17.04
N VAL A 510 19.00 2.06 17.87
CA VAL A 510 20.06 1.39 18.62
C VAL A 510 19.49 0.28 19.51
N GLY A 511 20.15 -0.89 19.49
CA GLY A 511 19.77 -2.06 20.28
C GLY A 511 18.53 -2.80 19.75
N GLU A 512 18.09 -2.53 18.53
CA GLU A 512 16.95 -3.24 17.93
C GLU A 512 17.27 -4.72 17.69
N SER A 513 16.31 -5.60 17.95
CA SER A 513 16.47 -7.05 17.83
C SER A 513 16.66 -7.53 16.39
N ARG A 514 16.35 -6.71 15.37
CA ARG A 514 16.38 -7.11 13.96
C ARG A 514 17.74 -6.90 13.28
N SER A 515 18.62 -6.08 13.86
CA SER A 515 19.88 -5.68 13.23
C SER A 515 21.06 -6.12 14.09
N ARG A 516 21.99 -6.88 13.52
CA ARG A 516 23.23 -7.28 14.22
C ARG A 516 24.24 -6.14 14.30
N GLU A 517 24.17 -5.20 13.36
CA GLU A 517 25.10 -4.08 13.24
C GLU A 517 24.71 -2.94 14.19
N ASN A 518 23.43 -2.80 14.54
CA ASN A 518 22.90 -1.70 15.34
C ASN A 518 22.74 -2.10 16.81
N GLN A 519 23.81 -2.64 17.40
CA GLN A 519 23.87 -3.05 18.81
C GLN A 519 24.72 -2.06 19.63
N LEU A 520 24.55 -2.08 20.96
CA LEU A 520 25.41 -1.30 21.86
C LEU A 520 26.83 -1.89 21.82
N LEU A 521 27.84 -1.04 21.58
CA LEU A 521 29.25 -1.46 21.39
C LEU A 521 29.97 -1.81 22.70
N ILE A 522 29.28 -1.91 23.83
CA ILE A 522 29.90 -2.17 25.14
C ILE A 522 29.87 -3.68 25.41
N PRO A 523 31.02 -4.34 25.65
CA PRO A 523 31.07 -5.77 25.96
C PRO A 523 30.43 -6.05 27.33
N GLY A 524 29.48 -6.98 27.40
CA GLY A 524 28.89 -7.43 28.67
C GLY A 524 27.45 -7.93 28.59
N THR A 525 26.72 -7.64 27.52
CA THR A 525 25.36 -8.15 27.27
C THR A 525 25.36 -9.20 26.16
N GLU A 526 26.17 -10.24 26.31
CA GLU A 526 25.93 -11.50 25.58
C GLU A 526 24.72 -12.19 26.23
N ALA A 527 23.52 -11.68 25.97
CA ALA A 527 22.32 -12.46 26.14
C ALA A 527 22.30 -13.48 25.00
N GLY A 528 22.76 -14.69 25.31
CA GLY A 528 22.82 -15.84 24.42
C GLY A 528 21.50 -16.04 23.66
N TYR A 529 21.63 -16.14 22.34
CA TYR A 529 20.60 -16.65 21.44
C TYR A 529 20.73 -18.15 21.27
#